data_AF-A0A536KXQ4-F1
#
_entry.id   AF-A0A536KXQ4-F1
#
_cell.length_a   1.000
_cell.length_b   1.000
_cell.length_c   1.000
_cell.angle_alpha   90.00
_cell.angle_beta   90.00
_cell.angle_gamma   90.00
#
_symmetry.space_group_name_H-M   'P 1'
#
loop_
_entity.id
_entity.type
_entity.pdbx_description
1 polymer ?
#
loop_
_entity_poly.entity_id
_entity_poly.type
_entity_poly.pdbx_seq_one_letter_code
_entity_poly.pdbx_strand_id
1 'polypeptide(L)'
;VVTMRFPMSAVDKLIKEALAEDVGDGDLTTESLFPGKVKARGKLIANEEGVLAGLPIFKRVFELVDKNISFEPRATDGMALAGGQLVARVSGPAVSVLRAERTALNFLQHLSGIASQTARFANAVKGTKTRILDTRRTTPGMRFLEKYAVEVGGGVSLQKG
;
A
#
# COMPACT_ATOMS: atom_id res chain seq x y z
N VAL A 1 5.88 3.10 -16.40
CA VAL A 1 5.77 2.23 -15.20
C VAL A 1 6.84 2.66 -14.23
N VAL A 2 6.47 3.22 -13.07
CA VAL A 2 7.43 3.57 -12.02
C VAL A 2 8.01 2.27 -11.47
N THR A 3 9.33 2.12 -11.52
CA THR A 3 10.01 0.91 -11.03
C THR A 3 10.31 1.07 -9.55
N MET A 4 9.92 0.10 -8.72
CA MET A 4 10.38 0.05 -7.33
C MET A 4 11.90 -0.08 -7.31
N ARG A 5 12.59 0.92 -6.77
CA ARG A 5 14.06 1.02 -6.71
C ARG A 5 14.54 1.05 -5.27
N PHE A 6 14.04 0.15 -4.45
CA PHE A 6 14.44 -0.03 -3.04
C PHE A 6 14.43 -1.52 -2.68
N PRO A 7 15.26 -1.95 -1.71
CA PRO A 7 15.39 -3.36 -1.38
C PRO A 7 14.12 -3.88 -0.69
N MET A 8 13.57 -4.98 -1.21
CA MET A 8 12.40 -5.64 -0.60
C MET A 8 12.67 -6.10 0.83
N SER A 9 13.92 -6.35 1.22
CA SER A 9 14.27 -6.66 2.62
C SER A 9 13.97 -5.51 3.59
N ALA A 10 14.12 -4.25 3.17
CA ALA A 10 13.77 -3.10 4.00
C ALA A 10 12.24 -2.94 4.12
N VAL A 11 11.51 -3.20 3.03
CA VAL A 11 10.04 -3.25 3.02
C VAL A 11 9.55 -4.35 3.97
N ASP A 12 10.11 -5.55 3.87
CA ASP A 12 9.73 -6.69 4.70
C ASP A 12 9.98 -6.42 6.19
N LYS A 13 11.10 -5.76 6.52
CA LYS A 13 11.39 -5.37 7.91
C LYS A 13 10.30 -4.45 8.45
N LEU A 14 9.99 -3.40 7.71
CA LEU A 14 8.99 -2.41 8.09
C LEU A 14 7.58 -3.01 8.18
N ILE A 15 7.20 -3.91 7.25
CA ILE A 15 5.93 -4.64 7.32
C ILE A 15 5.88 -5.51 8.57
N LYS A 16 6.96 -6.23 8.90
CA LYS A 16 7.01 -7.07 10.10
C LYS A 16 6.90 -6.26 11.39
N GLU A 17 7.55 -5.10 11.46
CA GLU A 17 7.42 -4.17 12.57
C GLU A 17 5.97 -3.68 12.71
N ALA A 18 5.34 -3.26 11.61
CA ALA A 18 3.94 -2.82 11.62
C ALA A 18 2.94 -3.94 11.96
N LEU A 19 3.18 -5.17 11.50
CA LEU A 19 2.36 -6.34 11.87
C LEU A 19 2.52 -6.70 13.35
N ALA A 20 3.72 -6.55 13.91
CA ALA A 20 3.98 -6.80 15.33
C ALA A 20 3.31 -5.72 16.21
N GLU A 21 3.30 -4.46 15.76
CA GLU A 21 2.58 -3.37 16.43
C GLU A 21 1.06 -3.60 16.45
N ASP A 22 0.48 -3.99 15.31
CA ASP A 22 -0.97 -4.12 15.15
C ASP A 22 -1.54 -5.36 15.87
N VAL A 23 -0.79 -6.47 15.90
CA VAL A 23 -1.27 -7.76 16.41
C VAL A 23 -0.71 -8.11 17.80
N GLY A 24 0.40 -7.49 18.23
CA GLY A 24 1.04 -7.79 19.51
C GLY A 24 1.33 -9.29 19.69
N ASP A 25 0.94 -9.83 20.85
CA ASP A 25 1.14 -11.24 21.23
C ASP A 25 0.18 -12.23 20.54
N GLY A 26 -0.78 -11.76 19.74
CA GLY A 26 -1.72 -12.61 19.00
C GLY A 26 -3.07 -11.94 18.71
N ASP A 27 -3.73 -12.36 17.63
CA ASP A 27 -5.08 -11.90 17.29
C ASP A 27 -6.13 -12.79 17.97
N LEU A 28 -6.21 -12.69 19.30
CA LEU A 28 -7.09 -13.52 20.13
C LEU A 28 -8.57 -13.39 19.73
N THR A 29 -8.97 -12.23 19.21
CA THR A 29 -10.34 -11.97 18.79
C THR A 29 -10.66 -12.76 17.52
N THR A 30 -9.80 -12.69 16.51
CA THR A 30 -10.01 -13.42 15.26
C THR A 30 -9.85 -14.93 15.44
N GLU A 31 -8.89 -15.39 16.25
CA GLU A 31 -8.72 -16.81 16.57
C GLU A 31 -9.93 -17.39 17.32
N SER A 32 -10.53 -16.61 18.23
CA SER A 32 -11.72 -17.05 18.98
C SER A 32 -13.00 -17.04 18.13
N LEU A 33 -13.11 -16.12 17.16
CA LEU A 33 -14.30 -15.96 16.33
C LEU A 33 -14.35 -16.94 15.15
N PHE A 34 -13.20 -17.46 14.70
CA PHE A 34 -13.12 -18.36 13.54
C PHE A 34 -12.50 -19.72 13.90
N PRO A 35 -13.20 -20.58 14.69
CA PRO A 35 -12.73 -21.93 14.94
C PRO A 35 -12.74 -22.75 13.63
N GLY A 36 -11.56 -23.20 13.18
CA GLY A 36 -11.39 -24.10 12.04
C GLY A 36 -10.90 -23.45 10.73
N LYS A 37 -11.04 -24.17 9.61
CA LYS A 37 -10.52 -23.76 8.29
C LYS A 37 -11.49 -22.86 7.50
N VAL A 38 -11.96 -21.77 8.11
CA VAL A 38 -12.85 -20.81 7.45
C VAL A 38 -12.06 -20.04 6.38
N LYS A 39 -12.64 -19.87 5.18
CA LYS A 39 -12.06 -19.06 4.11
C LYS A 39 -12.77 -17.71 4.01
N ALA A 40 -12.01 -16.63 3.89
CA ALA A 40 -12.51 -15.30 3.60
C ALA A 40 -12.25 -14.89 2.15
N ARG A 41 -13.10 -14.00 1.63
CA ARG A 41 -12.92 -13.31 0.36
C ARG A 41 -13.19 -11.82 0.57
N GLY A 42 -12.16 -11.01 0.39
CA GLY A 42 -12.20 -9.55 0.49
C GLY A 42 -12.16 -8.88 -0.88
N LYS A 43 -12.79 -7.71 -0.97
CA LYS A 43 -12.67 -6.78 -2.11
C LYS A 43 -12.04 -5.49 -1.60
N LEU A 44 -10.94 -5.08 -2.20
CA LEU A 44 -10.36 -3.76 -1.98
C LEU A 44 -11.06 -2.77 -2.91
N ILE A 45 -11.80 -1.82 -2.35
CA ILE A 45 -12.58 -0.81 -3.07
C ILE A 45 -12.00 0.57 -2.72
N ALA A 46 -11.79 1.40 -3.74
CA ALA A 46 -11.44 2.80 -3.53
C ALA A 46 -12.72 3.56 -3.14
N ASN A 47 -12.77 4.10 -1.92
CA ASN A 47 -13.93 4.87 -1.46
C ASN A 47 -13.92 6.32 -2.00
N GLU A 48 -12.75 6.80 -2.39
CA GLU A 48 -12.53 8.17 -2.86
C GLU A 48 -11.78 8.18 -4.19
N GLU A 49 -11.85 9.31 -4.90
CA GLU A 49 -11.01 9.54 -6.07
C GLU A 49 -9.55 9.81 -5.67
N GLY A 50 -8.60 9.41 -6.53
CA GLY A 50 -7.18 9.61 -6.25
C GLY A 50 -6.28 8.91 -7.24
N VAL A 51 -5.01 8.73 -6.87
CA VAL A 51 -4.01 7.95 -7.60
C VAL A 51 -3.58 6.78 -6.72
N LEU A 52 -3.71 5.58 -7.25
CA LEU A 52 -3.28 4.36 -6.56
C LEU A 52 -1.76 4.31 -6.43
N ALA A 53 -1.25 4.07 -5.23
CA ALA A 53 0.16 3.77 -5.02
C ALA A 53 0.34 2.80 -3.85
N GLY A 54 1.25 1.84 -4.00
CA GLY A 54 1.62 0.89 -2.98
C GLY A 54 0.96 -0.49 -3.11
N LEU A 55 0.34 -0.82 -4.24
CA LEU A 55 -0.29 -2.14 -4.43
C LEU A 55 0.69 -3.33 -4.28
N PRO A 56 1.97 -3.24 -4.70
CA PRO A 56 2.96 -4.28 -4.40
C PRO A 56 3.23 -4.45 -2.90
N ILE A 57 3.23 -3.36 -2.12
CA ILE A 57 3.41 -3.39 -0.66
C ILE A 57 2.17 -4.01 -0.01
N PHE A 58 0.97 -3.58 -0.44
CA PHE A 58 -0.29 -4.18 0.00
C PHE A 58 -0.29 -5.70 -0.20
N LYS A 59 0.06 -6.18 -1.39
CA LYS A 59 0.22 -7.62 -1.68
C LYS A 59 1.25 -8.27 -0.76
N ARG A 60 2.40 -7.62 -0.54
CA ARG A 60 3.50 -8.18 0.25
C ARG A 60 3.11 -8.42 1.71
N VAL A 61 2.26 -7.57 2.29
CA VAL A 61 1.73 -7.79 3.64
C VAL A 61 1.01 -9.14 3.75
N PHE A 62 0.10 -9.44 2.83
CA PHE A 62 -0.59 -10.73 2.82
C PHE A 62 0.36 -11.91 2.63
N GLU A 63 1.35 -11.80 1.73
CA GLU A 63 2.35 -12.85 1.50
C GLU A 63 3.21 -13.16 2.73
N LEU A 64 3.51 -12.13 3.54
CA LEU A 64 4.29 -12.29 4.77
C LEU A 64 3.47 -12.90 5.91
N VAL A 65 2.17 -12.66 5.94
CA VAL A 65 1.25 -13.24 6.93
C VAL A 65 0.97 -14.70 6.61
N ASP A 66 0.58 -15.02 5.37
CA ASP A 66 0.24 -16.39 4.98
C ASP A 66 0.36 -16.60 3.46
N LYS A 67 1.19 -17.57 3.07
CA LYS A 67 1.43 -17.93 1.66
C LYS A 67 0.20 -18.55 0.98
N ASN A 68 -0.82 -18.96 1.73
CA ASN A 68 -2.07 -19.50 1.20
C ASN A 68 -3.07 -18.41 0.80
N ILE A 69 -2.74 -17.13 0.98
CA ILE A 69 -3.56 -16.02 0.53
C ILE A 69 -3.31 -15.77 -0.96
N SER A 70 -4.40 -15.80 -1.75
CA SER A 70 -4.42 -15.41 -3.14
C SER A 70 -4.78 -13.93 -3.27
N PHE A 71 -4.04 -13.23 -4.15
CA PHE A 71 -4.20 -11.81 -4.45
C PHE A 71 -4.40 -11.60 -5.95
N GLU A 72 -5.51 -10.98 -6.33
CA GLU A 72 -5.86 -10.67 -7.72
C GLU A 72 -5.95 -9.14 -7.91
N PRO A 73 -4.92 -8.49 -8.48
CA PRO A 73 -4.98 -7.06 -8.78
C PRO A 73 -5.95 -6.79 -9.94
N ARG A 74 -6.69 -5.68 -9.85
CA ARG A 74 -7.57 -5.13 -10.89
C ARG A 74 -7.18 -3.71 -11.31
N ALA A 75 -6.17 -3.15 -10.66
CA ALA A 75 -5.55 -1.88 -10.96
C ALA A 75 -4.03 -1.98 -10.77
N THR A 76 -3.30 -0.95 -11.19
CA THR A 76 -1.85 -0.83 -11.05
C THR A 76 -1.48 0.53 -10.49
N ASP A 77 -0.34 0.62 -9.80
CA ASP A 77 0.16 1.90 -9.28
C ASP A 77 0.29 2.95 -10.40
N GLY A 78 -0.10 4.19 -10.07
CA GLY A 78 -0.17 5.32 -10.99
C GLY A 78 -1.51 5.46 -11.72
N MET A 79 -2.41 4.48 -11.60
CA MET A 79 -3.77 4.62 -12.12
C MET A 79 -4.57 5.63 -11.29
N ALA A 80 -5.33 6.48 -11.98
CA ALA A 80 -6.39 7.26 -11.36
C ALA A 80 -7.53 6.31 -10.92
N LEU A 81 -8.03 6.53 -9.71
CA LEU A 81 -9.15 5.81 -9.12
C LEU A 81 -10.38 6.72 -9.07
N ALA A 82 -11.54 6.13 -9.35
CA ALA A 82 -12.84 6.72 -9.02
C ALA A 82 -13.41 6.08 -7.75
N GLY A 83 -14.30 6.80 -7.06
CA GLY A 83 -15.07 6.24 -5.94
C GLY A 83 -15.87 5.01 -6.35
N GLY A 84 -15.84 3.97 -5.53
CA GLY A 84 -16.45 2.66 -5.79
C GLY A 84 -15.64 1.73 -6.70
N GLN A 85 -14.46 2.13 -7.19
CA GLN A 85 -13.66 1.32 -8.09
C GLN A 85 -13.05 0.10 -7.38
N LEU A 86 -13.17 -1.08 -7.99
CA LEU A 86 -12.51 -2.30 -7.52
C LEU A 86 -11.01 -2.26 -7.84
N VAL A 87 -10.17 -2.30 -6.81
CA VAL A 87 -8.71 -2.25 -6.93
C VAL A 87 -8.09 -3.65 -6.93
N ALA A 88 -8.56 -4.54 -6.06
CA ALA A 88 -8.06 -5.91 -5.96
C ALA A 88 -9.06 -6.85 -5.27
N ARG A 89 -8.85 -8.15 -5.41
CA ARG A 89 -9.50 -9.18 -4.60
C ARG A 89 -8.46 -9.95 -3.80
N VAL A 90 -8.84 -10.33 -2.58
CA VAL A 90 -8.01 -11.13 -1.67
C VAL A 90 -8.82 -12.33 -1.20
N SER A 91 -8.21 -13.51 -1.14
CA SER A 91 -8.89 -14.71 -0.62
C SER A 91 -7.93 -15.66 0.05
N GLY A 92 -8.36 -16.32 1.12
CA GLY A 92 -7.48 -17.20 1.90
C GLY A 92 -8.11 -17.61 3.24
N PRO A 93 -7.34 -18.17 4.17
CA PRO A 93 -7.81 -18.42 5.53
C PRO A 93 -8.30 -17.12 6.18
N ALA A 94 -9.47 -17.15 6.81
CA ALA A 94 -10.14 -15.95 7.32
C ALA A 94 -9.28 -15.21 8.35
N VAL A 95 -8.68 -15.96 9.28
CA VAL A 95 -7.78 -15.41 10.31
C VAL A 95 -6.61 -14.66 9.66
N SER A 96 -5.94 -15.28 8.71
CA SER A 96 -4.80 -14.69 8.02
C SER A 96 -5.16 -13.44 7.21
N VAL A 97 -6.32 -13.46 6.54
CA VAL A 97 -6.80 -12.31 5.75
C VAL A 97 -7.12 -11.12 6.65
N LEU A 98 -7.84 -11.35 7.76
CA LEU A 98 -8.24 -10.27 8.68
C LEU A 98 -7.03 -9.71 9.45
N ARG A 99 -6.12 -10.58 9.90
CA ARG A 99 -4.88 -10.18 10.56
C ARG A 99 -4.01 -9.26 9.69
N ALA A 100 -3.99 -9.48 8.38
CA ALA A 100 -3.19 -8.68 7.45
C ALA A 100 -3.86 -7.35 7.04
N GLU A 101 -5.19 -7.24 7.21
CA GLU A 101 -6.01 -6.23 6.57
C GLU A 101 -5.59 -4.81 6.96
N ARG A 102 -5.54 -4.52 8.26
CA ARG A 102 -5.30 -3.17 8.77
C ARG A 102 -3.92 -2.66 8.37
N THR A 103 -2.88 -3.45 8.61
CA THR A 103 -1.52 -3.10 8.19
C THR A 103 -1.43 -2.86 6.68
N ALA A 104 -2.03 -3.74 5.86
CA ALA A 104 -2.02 -3.58 4.41
C ALA A 104 -2.72 -2.29 3.95
N LEU A 105 -3.91 -2.01 4.50
CA LEU A 105 -4.66 -0.80 4.20
C LEU A 105 -3.91 0.46 4.60
N ASN A 106 -3.28 0.49 5.78
CA ASN A 106 -2.52 1.64 6.26
C ASN A 106 -1.39 2.03 5.29
N PHE A 107 -0.62 1.05 4.81
CA PHE A 107 0.41 1.30 3.79
C PHE A 107 -0.21 1.84 2.49
N LEU A 108 -1.24 1.18 1.98
CA LEU A 108 -1.83 1.56 0.69
C LEU A 108 -2.47 2.95 0.74
N GLN A 109 -3.18 3.27 1.82
CA GLN A 109 -3.84 4.57 2.01
C GLN A 109 -2.81 5.69 2.13
N HIS A 110 -1.75 5.51 2.94
CA HIS A 110 -0.69 6.50 3.10
C HIS A 110 -0.01 6.82 1.77
N LEU A 111 0.40 5.79 1.04
CA LEU A 111 1.11 5.95 -0.22
C LEU A 111 0.19 6.51 -1.32
N SER A 112 -1.05 6.04 -1.40
CA SER A 112 -2.02 6.60 -2.35
C SER A 112 -2.35 8.06 -2.05
N GLY A 113 -2.38 8.47 -0.77
CA GLY A 113 -2.53 9.86 -0.37
C GLY A 113 -1.40 10.76 -0.89
N ILE A 114 -0.14 10.32 -0.72
CA ILE A 114 1.03 11.04 -1.23
C ILE A 114 1.01 11.12 -2.76
N ALA A 115 0.71 10.02 -3.45
CA ALA A 115 0.65 9.98 -4.91
C ALA A 115 -0.46 10.89 -5.45
N SER A 116 -1.64 10.86 -4.81
CA SER A 116 -2.79 11.72 -5.16
C SER A 116 -2.45 13.19 -5.00
N GLN A 117 -1.85 13.58 -3.87
CA GLN A 117 -1.46 14.97 -3.63
C GLN A 117 -0.38 15.44 -4.61
N THR A 118 0.60 14.57 -4.90
CA THR A 118 1.64 14.86 -5.89
C THR A 118 1.04 15.06 -7.28
N ALA A 119 0.12 14.19 -7.69
CA ALA A 119 -0.56 14.29 -8.97
C ALA A 119 -1.37 15.59 -9.11
N ARG A 120 -2.01 16.05 -8.03
CA ARG A 120 -2.68 17.36 -8.02
C ARG A 120 -1.71 18.50 -8.35
N PHE A 121 -0.55 18.55 -7.70
CA PHE A 121 0.47 19.56 -7.98
C PHE A 121 1.09 19.41 -9.37
N ALA A 122 1.39 18.18 -9.80
CA ALA A 122 1.96 17.92 -11.13
C ALA A 122 1.00 18.35 -12.24
N ASN A 123 -0.30 18.10 -12.07
CA ASN A 123 -1.34 18.55 -12.98
C ASN A 123 -1.47 20.08 -13.00
N ALA A 124 -1.35 20.75 -11.85
CA ALA A 124 -1.44 22.21 -11.76
C ALA A 124 -0.33 22.94 -12.54
N VAL A 125 0.85 22.32 -12.69
CA VAL A 125 1.98 22.89 -13.45
C VAL A 125 2.12 22.31 -14.86
N LYS A 126 1.13 21.53 -15.33
CA LYS A 126 1.13 20.91 -16.65
C LYS A 126 1.21 21.98 -17.74
N GLY A 127 2.07 21.77 -18.73
CA GLY A 127 2.35 22.74 -19.81
C GLY A 127 3.49 23.72 -19.50
N THR A 128 4.05 23.68 -18.29
CA THR A 128 5.25 24.45 -17.93
C THR A 128 6.53 23.58 -17.95
N LYS A 129 7.70 24.19 -17.73
CA LYS A 129 8.97 23.49 -17.51
C LYS A 129 9.15 23.04 -16.04
N THR A 130 8.23 23.40 -15.15
CA THR A 130 8.32 23.14 -13.71
C THR A 130 8.13 21.66 -13.39
N ARG A 131 8.84 21.18 -12.36
CA ARG A 131 8.72 19.82 -11.82
C ARG A 131 8.40 19.89 -10.34
N ILE A 132 7.55 18.97 -9.88
CA ILE A 132 7.24 18.82 -8.45
C ILE A 132 8.30 17.92 -7.83
N LEU A 133 8.92 18.40 -6.75
CA LEU A 133 10.03 17.72 -6.07
C LEU A 133 9.62 17.35 -4.65
N ASP A 134 10.12 16.21 -4.19
CA ASP A 134 10.06 15.83 -2.78
C ASP A 134 11.13 16.54 -1.93
N THR A 135 11.12 16.27 -0.62
CA THR A 135 12.14 16.74 0.31
C THR A 135 12.62 15.62 1.23
N ARG A 136 13.48 15.93 2.20
CA ARG A 136 13.88 15.01 3.28
C ARG A 136 12.90 15.00 4.47
N ARG A 137 11.83 15.78 4.42
CA ARG A 137 10.76 15.82 5.44
C ARG A 137 9.81 14.65 5.20
N THR A 138 10.28 13.48 5.55
CA THR A 138 9.59 12.19 5.40
C THR A 138 9.32 11.58 6.77
N THR A 139 8.32 10.71 6.87
CA THR A 139 8.10 9.93 8.09
C THR A 139 9.34 9.07 8.38
N PRO A 140 9.86 9.02 9.62
CA PRO A 140 11.00 8.18 9.97
C PRO A 140 10.78 6.72 9.53
N GLY A 141 11.78 6.10 8.91
CA GLY A 141 11.69 4.72 8.38
C GLY A 141 10.93 4.57 7.05
N MET A 142 10.06 5.52 6.68
CA MET A 142 9.19 5.42 5.49
C MET A 142 9.74 6.09 4.24
N ARG A 143 10.87 6.79 4.33
CA ARG A 143 11.41 7.66 3.26
C ARG A 143 11.35 7.02 1.87
N PHE A 144 11.84 5.79 1.71
CA PHE A 144 11.90 5.15 0.40
C PHE A 144 10.50 4.85 -0.18
N LEU A 145 9.51 4.52 0.66
CA LEU A 145 8.12 4.33 0.23
C LEU A 145 7.44 5.65 -0.12
N GLU A 146 7.65 6.69 0.69
CA GLU A 146 7.06 8.01 0.43
C GLU A 146 7.62 8.63 -0.85
N LYS A 147 8.94 8.50 -1.07
CA LYS A 147 9.58 8.92 -2.33
C LYS A 147 9.06 8.14 -3.53
N TYR A 148 8.83 6.83 -3.37
CA TYR A 148 8.19 6.02 -4.38
C TYR A 148 6.78 6.52 -4.73
N ALA A 149 5.97 6.84 -3.71
CA ALA A 149 4.63 7.39 -3.93
C ALA A 149 4.66 8.74 -4.66
N VAL A 150 5.65 9.60 -4.39
CA VAL A 150 5.86 10.85 -5.16
C VAL A 150 6.15 10.54 -6.63
N GLU A 151 7.04 9.59 -6.93
CA GLU A 151 7.32 9.19 -8.32
C GLU A 151 6.08 8.62 -9.01
N VAL A 152 5.29 7.79 -8.30
CA VAL A 152 4.01 7.25 -8.79
C VAL A 152 3.00 8.36 -9.10
N GLY A 153 2.95 9.41 -8.28
CA GLY A 153 2.13 10.61 -8.51
C GLY A 153 2.63 11.55 -9.61
N GLY A 154 3.72 11.24 -10.30
CA GLY A 154 4.29 12.06 -11.37
C GLY A 154 5.25 13.17 -10.89
N GLY A 155 5.65 13.15 -9.63
CA GLY A 155 6.72 13.98 -9.10
C GLY A 155 8.12 13.42 -9.41
N VAL A 156 9.14 14.15 -8.98
CA VAL A 156 10.56 13.77 -9.13
C VAL A 156 11.19 13.67 -7.75
N SER A 157 11.85 12.54 -7.49
CA SER A 157 12.60 12.34 -6.25
C SER A 157 14.05 12.82 -6.38
N LEU A 158 14.48 13.69 -5.45
CA LEU A 158 15.80 14.36 -5.53
C LEU A 158 17.00 13.48 -5.14
N GLN A 159 16.78 12.38 -4.41
CA GLN A 159 17.84 11.46 -3.95
C GLN A 159 17.26 10.10 -3.54
N LYS A 160 17.94 9.03 -3.97
CA LYS A 160 17.61 7.60 -3.73
C LYS A 160 18.38 7.03 -2.53
N GLY A 161 18.45 7.78 -1.43
CA GLY A 161 19.17 7.41 -0.20
C GLY A 161 18.24 6.93 0.89
#